data_AF-A0A962C7C9-F1
#
_entry.id   AF-A0A962C7C9-F1
#
_cell.length_a   1.000
_cell.length_b   1.000
_cell.length_c   1.000
_cell.angle_alpha   90.00
_cell.angle_beta   90.00
_cell.angle_gamma   90.00
#
_symmetry.space_group_name_H-M   'P 1'
#
loop_
_entity.id
_entity.type
_entity.pdbx_description
1 polymer ?
#
loop_
_entity_poly.entity_id
_entity_poly.type
_entity_poly.pdbx_seq_one_letter_code
_entity_poly.pdbx_strand_id
1 'polypeptide(L)'
;LRSGPMAWLRDRFSVVSSPRLVWAGGFAMALVIALASGYLVGRNGAQQTLTAGSSSPPSTMADRILDGYVAGHLRAAEGVLMTAANGEGGDLLAGNRELAQSLVESNRLYAAAAARSGNLRLADFLRQLEPVLLEVANRPAASTIEDRQGLRDYLRNTDLLFQVRATESRIDVASKRSL
;
A
#
# COMPACT_ATOMS: atom_id res chain seq x y z
N LEU A 1 52.54 46.05 18.44
CA LEU A 1 51.65 45.07 17.75
C LEU A 1 52.46 43.79 17.59
N ARG A 2 52.04 42.57 17.94
CA ARG A 2 50.77 41.96 18.34
C ARG A 2 51.13 40.52 18.75
N SER A 3 50.71 40.07 19.96
CA SER A 3 50.41 38.68 20.42
C SER A 3 50.92 37.50 19.58
N GLY A 4 51.58 36.45 20.09
CA GLY A 4 51.38 35.67 21.33
C GLY A 4 51.34 34.16 20.94
N PRO A 5 51.97 33.24 21.69
CA PRO A 5 52.35 31.90 21.21
C PRO A 5 51.20 30.88 21.21
N MET A 6 51.02 30.15 20.11
CA MET A 6 50.14 28.99 20.01
C MET A 6 50.80 27.76 20.64
N ALA A 7 50.63 27.63 21.95
CA ALA A 7 50.72 26.35 22.64
C ALA A 7 49.30 25.79 22.83
N TRP A 8 49.17 24.50 22.52
CA TRP A 8 48.26 23.58 23.21
C TRP A 8 46.77 23.61 22.84
N LEU A 9 46.34 22.57 22.12
CA LEU A 9 44.96 22.04 22.15
C LEU A 9 45.01 20.52 21.88
N ARG A 10 45.62 19.83 22.83
CA ARG A 10 45.34 18.42 23.13
C ARG A 10 44.35 18.43 24.30
N ASP A 11 43.44 17.47 24.33
CA ASP A 11 42.39 17.25 25.32
C ASP A 11 41.16 18.18 25.28
N ARG A 12 40.22 17.80 24.41
CA ARG A 12 38.79 18.17 24.53
C ARG A 12 37.89 16.93 24.59
N PHE A 13 38.26 15.95 25.41
CA PHE A 13 37.32 14.92 25.87
C PHE A 13 37.35 14.80 27.39
N SER A 14 36.88 15.85 28.07
CA SER A 14 36.38 15.67 29.43
C SER A 14 34.94 15.17 29.34
N VAL A 15 34.80 13.86 29.49
CA VAL A 15 33.55 13.18 29.85
C VAL A 15 33.06 13.78 31.16
N VAL A 16 32.03 14.63 31.10
CA VAL A 16 31.25 15.00 32.27
C VAL A 16 30.17 13.96 32.44
N SER A 17 30.53 12.86 33.10
CA SER A 17 29.60 11.89 33.64
C SER A 17 28.98 12.46 34.93
N SER A 18 27.81 13.07 34.81
CA SER A 18 26.97 13.43 35.96
C SER A 18 25.93 12.33 36.18
N PRO A 19 26.00 11.55 37.29
CA PRO A 19 25.21 10.34 37.49
C PRO A 19 23.76 10.61 37.97
N ARG A 20 23.19 11.76 37.61
CA ARG A 20 21.88 12.23 38.13
C ARG A 20 20.81 12.41 37.06
N LEU A 21 21.09 11.99 35.83
CA LEU A 21 20.17 12.09 34.67
C LEU A 21 19.63 10.72 34.20
N VAL A 22 19.80 9.66 34.99
CA VAL A 22 19.24 8.32 34.67
C VAL A 22 17.70 8.33 34.71
N TRP A 23 17.07 9.28 35.38
CA TRP A 23 15.60 9.36 35.47
C TRP A 23 14.91 10.12 34.32
N ALA A 24 15.66 10.80 33.44
CA ALA A 24 15.08 11.50 32.29
C ALA A 24 15.14 10.69 30.97
N GLY A 25 16.04 9.69 30.88
CA GLY A 25 16.16 8.84 29.69
C GLY A 25 15.04 7.80 29.55
N GLY A 26 14.46 7.35 30.67
CA GLY A 26 13.41 6.32 30.67
C GLY A 26 12.11 6.78 29.99
N PHE A 27 11.71 8.04 30.21
CA PHE A 27 10.47 8.58 29.63
C PHE A 27 10.56 8.78 28.12
N ALA A 28 11.69 9.25 27.59
CA ALA A 28 11.87 9.43 26.15
C ALA A 28 11.83 8.08 25.40
N MET A 29 12.46 7.04 25.96
CA MET A 29 12.44 5.70 25.36
C MET A 29 11.06 5.04 25.47
N ALA A 30 10.34 5.24 26.60
CA ALA A 30 8.97 4.76 26.74
C ALA A 30 8.00 5.44 25.77
N LEU A 31 8.16 6.74 25.49
CA LEU A 31 7.37 7.45 24.50
C LEU A 31 7.63 6.95 23.08
N VAL A 32 8.91 6.74 22.72
CA VAL A 32 9.27 6.17 21.41
C VAL A 32 8.76 4.73 21.27
N ILE A 33 8.84 3.91 22.32
CA ILE A 33 8.29 2.54 22.31
C ILE A 33 6.75 2.57 22.25
N ALA A 34 6.08 3.51 22.92
CA ALA A 34 4.62 3.67 22.85
C ALA A 34 4.14 4.20 21.50
N LEU A 35 4.90 5.09 20.86
CA LEU A 35 4.64 5.58 19.50
C LEU A 35 4.93 4.50 18.47
N ALA A 36 6.03 3.75 18.61
CA ALA A 36 6.39 2.64 17.72
C ALA A 36 5.42 1.46 17.86
N SER A 37 5.01 1.13 19.08
CA SER A 37 3.99 0.11 19.33
C SER A 37 2.63 0.58 18.83
N GLY A 38 2.22 1.83 19.07
CA GLY A 38 1.01 2.42 18.50
C GLY A 38 1.01 2.44 16.98
N TYR A 39 2.14 2.68 16.33
CA TYR A 39 2.28 2.70 14.87
C TYR A 39 2.26 1.29 14.26
N LEU A 40 2.93 0.32 14.88
CA LEU A 40 2.93 -1.08 14.43
C LEU A 40 1.60 -1.80 14.75
N VAL A 41 0.97 -1.47 15.87
CA VAL A 41 -0.37 -1.92 16.25
C VAL A 41 -1.43 -1.15 15.46
N GLY A 42 -1.21 0.08 14.99
CA GLY A 42 -2.14 0.77 14.08
C GLY A 42 -2.20 0.10 12.70
N ARG A 43 -1.08 -0.46 12.24
CA ARG A 43 -1.00 -1.22 10.98
C ARG A 43 -1.62 -2.63 11.08
N ASN A 44 -1.48 -3.31 12.22
CA ASN A 44 -1.93 -4.70 12.41
C ASN A 44 -3.19 -4.85 13.28
N GLY A 45 -3.58 -3.81 14.01
CA GLY A 45 -4.61 -3.79 15.06
C GLY A 45 -5.98 -3.29 14.60
N ALA A 46 -6.21 -3.27 13.29
CA ALA A 46 -7.57 -3.43 12.77
C ALA A 46 -8.16 -4.83 13.09
N GLN A 47 -7.37 -5.74 13.69
CA GLN A 47 -7.88 -6.86 14.49
C GLN A 47 -8.01 -6.43 15.96
N GLN A 48 -8.95 -5.52 16.23
CA GLN A 48 -9.42 -5.33 17.59
C GLN A 48 -10.21 -6.59 17.97
N THR A 49 -9.72 -7.30 18.99
CA THR A 49 -10.44 -8.31 19.76
C THR A 49 -11.72 -7.68 20.30
N LEU A 50 -12.78 -7.72 19.48
CA LEU A 50 -14.14 -7.49 19.92
C LEU A 50 -14.55 -8.76 20.65
N THR A 51 -14.60 -8.67 21.97
CA THR A 51 -15.43 -9.50 22.84
C THR A 51 -16.70 -9.91 22.10
N ALA A 52 -16.97 -11.21 22.06
CA ALA A 52 -18.10 -11.83 21.38
C ALA A 52 -19.39 -11.01 21.52
N GLY A 53 -19.70 -10.27 20.46
CA GLY A 53 -20.87 -9.43 20.32
C GLY A 53 -21.30 -9.51 18.87
N SER A 54 -22.16 -10.47 18.58
CA SER A 54 -22.94 -10.60 17.35
C SER A 54 -22.13 -10.41 16.06
N SER A 55 -21.47 -11.47 15.60
CA SER A 55 -21.24 -11.66 14.17
C SER A 55 -22.61 -11.78 13.49
N SER A 56 -23.27 -10.64 13.22
CA SER A 56 -24.31 -10.63 12.21
C SER A 56 -23.69 -11.23 10.95
N PRO A 57 -24.29 -12.26 10.33
CA PRO A 57 -23.82 -12.70 9.03
C PRO A 57 -23.78 -11.46 8.13
N PRO A 58 -22.73 -11.29 7.30
CA PRO A 58 -22.74 -10.20 6.34
C PRO A 58 -24.09 -10.25 5.63
N SER A 59 -24.79 -9.12 5.60
CA SER A 59 -26.07 -9.10 4.92
C SER A 59 -25.77 -9.46 3.48
N THR A 60 -26.40 -10.51 2.96
CA THR A 60 -26.15 -11.03 1.60
C THR A 60 -26.35 -9.96 0.53
N MET A 61 -27.02 -8.84 0.84
CA MET A 61 -27.08 -7.66 -0.01
C MET A 61 -25.79 -6.82 0.02
N ALA A 62 -25.18 -6.57 1.19
CA ALA A 62 -23.96 -5.76 1.28
C ALA A 62 -22.77 -6.44 0.58
N ASP A 63 -22.65 -7.77 0.72
CA ASP A 63 -21.62 -8.54 0.00
C ASP A 63 -21.81 -8.47 -1.51
N ARG A 64 -23.06 -8.57 -2.01
CA ARG A 64 -23.36 -8.45 -3.45
C ARG A 64 -23.05 -7.06 -4.00
N ILE A 65 -23.34 -6.03 -3.23
CA ILE A 65 -23.02 -4.65 -3.61
C ILE A 65 -21.49 -4.48 -3.68
N LEU A 66 -20.76 -4.97 -2.67
CA LEU A 66 -19.31 -4.95 -2.66
C LEU A 66 -18.73 -5.68 -3.88
N ASP A 67 -19.23 -6.87 -4.18
CA ASP A 67 -18.83 -7.67 -5.35
C ASP A 67 -19.00 -6.88 -6.66
N GLY A 68 -20.13 -6.19 -6.85
CA GLY A 68 -20.36 -5.35 -8.02
C GLY A 68 -19.35 -4.19 -8.15
N TYR A 69 -19.03 -3.52 -7.04
CA TYR A 69 -18.02 -2.46 -7.02
C TYR A 69 -16.61 -2.99 -7.28
N VAL A 70 -16.26 -4.15 -6.71
CA VAL A 70 -14.96 -4.79 -6.93
C VAL A 70 -14.82 -5.24 -8.38
N ALA A 71 -15.84 -5.84 -8.99
CA ALA A 71 -15.82 -6.22 -10.40
C ALA A 71 -15.60 -5.00 -11.31
N GLY A 72 -16.32 -3.90 -11.05
CA GLY A 72 -16.12 -2.63 -11.77
C GLY A 72 -14.71 -2.07 -11.59
N HIS A 73 -14.16 -2.15 -10.38
CA HIS A 73 -12.80 -1.72 -10.07
C HIS A 73 -11.74 -2.54 -10.82
N LEU A 74 -11.87 -3.87 -10.83
CA LEU A 74 -10.96 -4.79 -11.53
C LEU A 74 -10.97 -4.54 -13.05
N ARG A 75 -12.14 -4.25 -13.62
CA ARG A 75 -12.27 -3.88 -15.04
C ARG A 75 -11.55 -2.57 -15.37
N ALA A 76 -11.66 -1.57 -14.49
CA ALA A 76 -10.94 -0.31 -14.65
C ALA A 76 -9.42 -0.52 -14.52
N ALA A 77 -8.98 -1.34 -13.56
CA ALA A 77 -7.59 -1.72 -13.40
C ALA A 77 -7.04 -2.46 -14.64
N GLU A 78 -7.80 -3.39 -15.20
CA GLU A 78 -7.43 -4.09 -16.44
C GLU A 78 -7.16 -3.10 -17.59
N GLY A 79 -8.07 -2.15 -17.81
CA GLY A 79 -7.92 -1.14 -18.85
C GLY A 79 -6.66 -0.27 -18.67
N VAL A 80 -6.38 0.14 -17.44
CA VAL A 80 -5.18 0.93 -17.09
C VAL A 80 -3.91 0.11 -17.31
N LEU A 81 -3.89 -1.15 -16.89
CA LEU A 81 -2.73 -2.05 -17.07
C LEU A 81 -2.49 -2.37 -18.55
N MET A 82 -3.55 -2.61 -19.31
CA MET A 82 -3.46 -2.83 -20.76
C MET A 82 -2.94 -1.58 -21.47
N THR A 83 -3.42 -0.40 -21.10
CA THR A 83 -2.93 0.87 -21.65
C THR A 83 -1.48 1.13 -21.26
N ALA A 84 -1.10 0.84 -20.01
CA ALA A 84 0.28 0.97 -19.54
C ALA A 84 1.24 0.03 -20.29
N ALA A 85 0.81 -1.20 -20.56
CA ALA A 85 1.61 -2.19 -21.28
C ALA A 85 1.82 -1.83 -22.76
N ASN A 86 0.91 -1.07 -23.38
CA ASN A 86 0.90 -0.79 -24.81
C ASN A 86 1.13 0.69 -25.17
N GLY A 87 1.12 1.61 -24.21
CA GLY A 87 1.14 3.05 -24.44
C GLY A 87 2.51 3.59 -24.89
N GLU A 88 2.49 4.40 -25.96
CA GLU A 88 3.70 5.05 -26.51
C GLU A 88 3.64 6.58 -26.47
N GLY A 89 2.49 7.19 -26.19
CA GLY A 89 2.26 8.64 -26.23
C GLY A 89 2.15 9.30 -24.85
N GLY A 90 2.89 10.40 -24.62
CA GLY A 90 3.02 11.04 -23.30
C GLY A 90 1.71 11.50 -22.63
N ASP A 91 0.73 11.95 -23.40
CA ASP A 91 -0.57 12.43 -22.87
C ASP A 91 -1.45 11.26 -22.37
N LEU A 92 -1.43 10.14 -23.10
CA LEU A 92 -2.06 8.90 -22.67
C LEU A 92 -1.41 8.35 -21.39
N LEU A 93 -0.09 8.47 -21.26
CA LEU A 93 0.62 8.09 -20.03
C LEU A 93 0.24 8.98 -18.84
N ALA A 94 0.03 10.29 -19.05
CA ALA A 94 -0.36 11.20 -17.99
C ALA A 94 -1.77 10.89 -17.47
N GLY A 95 -2.75 10.72 -18.35
CA GLY A 95 -4.11 10.31 -17.97
C GLY A 95 -4.13 8.93 -17.31
N ASN A 96 -3.34 7.97 -17.81
CA ASN A 96 -3.25 6.64 -17.21
C ASN A 96 -2.64 6.66 -15.80
N ARG A 97 -1.73 7.59 -15.52
CA ARG A 97 -1.13 7.78 -14.20
C ARG A 97 -2.17 8.27 -13.18
N GLU A 98 -2.94 9.29 -13.54
CA GLU A 98 -3.98 9.85 -12.66
C GLU A 98 -5.06 8.80 -12.36
N LEU A 99 -5.47 8.05 -13.38
CA LEU A 99 -6.39 6.92 -13.21
C LEU A 99 -5.80 5.84 -12.30
N ALA A 100 -4.52 5.47 -12.48
CA ALA A 100 -3.86 4.49 -11.63
C ALA A 100 -3.77 4.96 -10.16
N GLN A 101 -3.53 6.25 -9.90
CA GLN A 101 -3.52 6.80 -8.54
C GLN A 101 -4.87 6.65 -7.84
N SER A 102 -5.97 6.95 -8.55
CA SER A 102 -7.33 6.73 -8.04
C SER A 102 -7.61 5.24 -7.77
N LEU A 103 -7.11 4.36 -8.63
CA LEU A 103 -7.24 2.92 -8.45
C LEU A 103 -6.45 2.40 -7.24
N VAL A 104 -5.26 2.92 -6.94
CA VAL A 104 -4.51 2.51 -5.74
C VAL A 104 -5.33 2.73 -4.46
N GLU A 105 -5.97 3.90 -4.34
CA GLU A 105 -6.74 4.23 -3.14
C GLU A 105 -7.98 3.34 -3.00
N SER A 106 -8.75 3.21 -4.07
CA SER A 106 -9.93 2.33 -4.07
C SER A 106 -9.57 0.85 -3.87
N ASN A 107 -8.44 0.38 -4.40
CA ASN A 107 -7.95 -0.98 -4.21
C ASN A 107 -7.68 -1.31 -2.74
N ARG A 108 -7.07 -0.39 -1.97
CA ARG A 108 -6.86 -0.56 -0.53
C ARG A 108 -8.18 -0.67 0.23
N LEU A 109 -9.15 0.16 -0.10
CA LEU A 109 -10.48 0.13 0.49
C LEU A 109 -11.17 -1.21 0.23
N TYR A 110 -11.13 -1.70 -1.01
CA TYR A 110 -11.72 -2.99 -1.37
C TYR A 110 -10.98 -4.17 -0.73
N ALA A 111 -9.67 -4.12 -0.60
CA ALA A 111 -8.90 -5.15 0.11
C ALA A 111 -9.30 -5.24 1.59
N ALA A 112 -9.48 -4.09 2.25
CA ALA A 112 -9.95 -4.03 3.64
C ALA A 112 -11.40 -4.52 3.77
N ALA A 113 -12.28 -4.16 2.83
CA ALA A 113 -13.67 -4.60 2.81
C ALA A 113 -13.77 -6.13 2.61
N ALA A 114 -13.01 -6.69 1.66
CA ALA A 114 -12.95 -8.13 1.40
C ALA A 114 -12.40 -8.92 2.61
N ALA A 115 -11.40 -8.37 3.30
CA ALA A 115 -10.89 -8.99 4.53
C ALA A 115 -11.95 -9.00 5.64
N ARG A 116 -12.71 -7.90 5.78
CA ARG A 116 -13.79 -7.78 6.78
C ARG A 116 -14.98 -8.70 6.49
N SER A 117 -15.28 -8.99 5.23
CA SER A 117 -16.31 -9.97 4.85
C SER A 117 -15.82 -11.42 4.91
N GLY A 118 -14.55 -11.66 5.26
CA GLY A 118 -13.96 -12.99 5.36
C GLY A 118 -13.44 -13.56 4.03
N ASN A 119 -13.51 -12.80 2.93
CA ASN A 119 -12.97 -13.19 1.63
C ASN A 119 -11.46 -12.89 1.55
N LEU A 120 -10.67 -13.68 2.30
CA LEU A 120 -9.22 -13.50 2.39
C LEU A 120 -8.50 -13.66 1.05
N ARG A 121 -8.98 -14.57 0.18
CA ARG A 121 -8.41 -14.77 -1.15
C ARG A 121 -8.51 -13.52 -2.01
N LEU A 122 -9.66 -12.86 -2.02
CA LEU A 122 -9.85 -11.60 -2.73
C LEU A 122 -8.99 -10.48 -2.11
N ALA A 123 -8.94 -10.40 -0.77
CA ALA A 123 -8.12 -9.42 -0.08
C ALA A 123 -6.61 -9.59 -0.36
N ASP A 124 -6.12 -10.83 -0.43
CA ASP A 124 -4.73 -11.14 -0.81
C ASP A 124 -4.46 -10.73 -2.26
N PHE A 125 -5.38 -11.03 -3.18
CA PHE A 125 -5.25 -10.66 -4.58
C PHE A 125 -5.20 -9.14 -4.78
N LEU A 126 -6.12 -8.40 -4.16
CA LEU A 126 -6.12 -6.93 -4.23
C LEU A 126 -4.83 -6.33 -3.65
N ARG A 127 -4.28 -6.92 -2.58
CA ARG A 127 -2.96 -6.52 -2.06
C ARG A 127 -1.79 -6.86 -2.98
N GLN A 128 -1.89 -7.91 -3.79
CA GLN A 128 -0.89 -8.23 -4.82
C GLN A 128 -1.01 -7.32 -6.04
N LEU A 129 -2.20 -6.79 -6.32
CA LEU A 129 -2.45 -5.84 -7.39
C LEU A 129 -1.92 -4.43 -7.06
N GLU A 130 -1.91 -4.05 -5.78
CA GLU A 130 -1.51 -2.70 -5.32
C GLU A 130 -0.11 -2.26 -5.81
N PRO A 131 0.97 -3.05 -5.67
CA PRO A 131 2.31 -2.63 -6.09
C PRO A 131 2.37 -2.32 -7.59
N VAL A 132 1.60 -3.06 -8.39
CA VAL A 132 1.57 -2.89 -9.85
C VAL A 132 0.84 -1.59 -10.22
N LEU A 133 -0.30 -1.33 -9.59
CA LEU A 133 -1.01 -0.06 -9.76
C LEU A 133 -0.13 1.12 -9.30
N LEU A 134 0.62 0.95 -8.22
CA LEU A 134 1.53 1.97 -7.70
C LEU A 134 2.71 2.25 -8.65
N GLU A 135 3.25 1.21 -9.29
CA GLU A 135 4.29 1.35 -10.31
C GLU A 135 3.78 2.15 -11.51
N VAL A 136 2.58 1.86 -12.00
CA VAL A 136 1.93 2.64 -13.08
C VAL A 136 1.65 4.08 -12.63
N ALA A 137 1.16 4.27 -11.40
CA ALA A 137 0.83 5.57 -10.81
C ALA A 137 2.05 6.48 -10.56
N ASN A 138 3.24 5.92 -10.43
CA ASN A 138 4.48 6.68 -10.18
C ASN A 138 5.38 6.79 -11.42
N ARG A 139 4.93 6.27 -12.55
CA ARG A 139 5.73 6.20 -13.77
C ARG A 139 5.97 7.60 -14.37
N PRO A 140 7.22 8.02 -14.64
CA PRO A 140 7.49 9.35 -15.19
C PRO A 140 6.92 9.50 -16.61
N ALA A 141 6.54 10.74 -17.00
CA ALA A 141 5.96 11.01 -18.33
C ALA A 141 6.97 10.73 -19.47
N ALA A 142 8.27 10.86 -19.17
CA ALA A 142 9.37 10.52 -20.06
C ALA A 142 9.94 9.11 -19.78
N SER A 143 9.07 8.12 -19.52
CA SER A 143 9.55 6.75 -19.25
C SER A 143 10.26 6.16 -20.46
N THR A 144 11.36 5.45 -20.23
CA THR A 144 12.19 4.88 -21.30
C THR A 144 11.53 3.63 -21.91
N ILE A 145 12.08 3.13 -23.02
CA ILE A 145 11.68 1.85 -23.63
C ILE A 145 11.92 0.69 -22.65
N GLU A 146 13.02 0.72 -21.92
CA GLU A 146 13.41 -0.31 -20.94
C GLU A 146 12.40 -0.39 -19.79
N ASP A 147 12.00 0.75 -19.22
CA ASP A 147 10.93 0.81 -18.20
C ASP A 147 9.61 0.23 -18.73
N ARG A 148 9.33 0.36 -20.04
CA ARG A 148 8.10 -0.19 -20.67
C ARG A 148 8.20 -1.69 -20.88
N GLN A 149 9.38 -2.20 -21.18
CA GLN A 149 9.61 -3.63 -21.32
C GLN A 149 9.57 -4.32 -19.96
N GLY A 150 10.19 -3.74 -18.93
CA GLY A 150 10.14 -4.28 -17.57
C GLY A 150 8.73 -4.48 -17.04
N LEU A 151 7.85 -3.47 -17.17
CA LEU A 151 6.44 -3.61 -16.77
C LEU A 151 5.69 -4.65 -17.62
N ARG A 152 5.90 -4.68 -18.93
CA ARG A 152 5.28 -5.69 -19.82
C ARG A 152 5.69 -7.10 -19.43
N ASP A 153 6.98 -7.30 -19.19
CA ASP A 153 7.56 -8.59 -18.84
C ASP A 153 7.06 -9.02 -17.45
N TYR A 154 6.98 -8.10 -16.50
CA TYR A 154 6.40 -8.37 -15.19
C TYR A 154 4.92 -8.78 -15.28
N LEU A 155 4.10 -8.02 -16.01
CA LEU A 155 2.68 -8.33 -16.21
C LEU A 155 2.46 -9.69 -16.89
N ARG A 156 3.32 -10.04 -17.85
CA ARG A 156 3.31 -11.34 -18.53
C ARG A 156 3.77 -12.47 -17.63
N ASN A 157 4.91 -12.32 -16.94
CA ASN A 157 5.47 -13.36 -16.08
C ASN A 157 4.57 -13.69 -14.89
N THR A 158 3.78 -12.73 -14.42
CA THR A 158 2.87 -12.92 -13.28
C THR A 158 1.46 -13.34 -13.71
N ASP A 159 1.19 -13.43 -15.03
CA ASP A 159 -0.16 -13.64 -15.59
C ASP A 159 -1.21 -12.68 -15.00
N LEU A 160 -0.79 -11.46 -14.61
CA LEU A 160 -1.59 -10.60 -13.74
C LEU A 160 -2.90 -10.17 -14.41
N LEU A 161 -2.84 -9.81 -15.70
CA LEU A 161 -4.03 -9.47 -16.49
C LEU A 161 -5.02 -10.63 -16.58
N PHE A 162 -4.51 -11.86 -16.70
CA PHE A 162 -5.36 -13.04 -16.69
C PHE A 162 -5.99 -13.27 -15.32
N GLN A 163 -5.25 -13.07 -14.23
CA GLN A 163 -5.78 -13.19 -12.86
C GLN A 163 -6.85 -12.14 -12.55
N VAL A 164 -6.65 -10.88 -12.98
CA VAL A 164 -7.66 -9.81 -12.89
C VAL A 164 -8.94 -10.24 -13.58
N ARG A 165 -8.85 -10.65 -14.85
CA ARG A 165 -10.01 -11.07 -15.66
C ARG A 165 -10.70 -12.32 -15.10
N ALA A 166 -9.94 -13.29 -14.62
CA ALA A 166 -10.48 -14.50 -14.00
C ALA A 166 -11.20 -14.19 -12.68
N THR A 167 -10.70 -13.22 -11.91
CA THR A 167 -11.30 -12.80 -10.65
C THR A 167 -12.58 -12.02 -10.90
N GLU A 168 -12.59 -11.08 -11.85
CA GLU A 168 -13.78 -10.37 -12.32
C GLU A 168 -14.87 -11.36 -12.76
N SER A 169 -14.54 -12.33 -13.61
CA SER A 169 -15.49 -13.33 -14.10
C SER A 169 -16.09 -14.18 -12.97
N ARG A 170 -15.29 -14.54 -11.96
CA ARG A 170 -15.78 -15.30 -10.79
C ARG A 170 -16.77 -14.49 -9.97
N ILE A 171 -16.50 -13.20 -9.77
CA ILE A 171 -17.38 -12.29 -9.01
C ILE A 171 -18.70 -12.09 -9.77
N ASP A 172 -18.66 -11.87 -11.09
CA ASP A 172 -19.85 -11.72 -11.92
C ASP A 172 -20.73 -12.99 -11.90
N VAL A 173 -20.13 -14.17 -12.01
CA VAL A 173 -20.86 -15.45 -11.96
C VAL A 173 -21.49 -15.66 -10.57
N ALA A 174 -20.77 -15.34 -9.50
CA ALA A 174 -21.28 -15.45 -8.13
C ALA A 174 -22.48 -14.50 -7.90
N SER A 175 -22.37 -13.25 -8.38
CA SER A 175 -23.45 -12.27 -8.33
C SER A 175 -24.69 -12.77 -9.07
N LYS A 176 -24.54 -13.28 -10.30
CA LYS A 176 -25.66 -13.76 -11.12
C LYS A 176 -26.39 -14.97 -10.54
N ARG A 177 -25.69 -15.87 -9.84
CA ARG A 177 -26.29 -17.07 -9.22
C ARG A 177 -27.15 -16.76 -7.98
N SER A 178 -27.00 -15.57 -7.43
CA SER A 178 -27.70 -15.12 -6.21
C SER A 178 -29.00 -14.35 -6.47
N LEU A 179 -29.35 -14.15 -7.75
CA LEU A 179 -30.58 -13.54 -8.24
C LEU A 179 -31.62 -14.63 -8.55
#